data_AF-A0AAX0YVV7-F1
#
_entry.id   AF-A0AAX0YVV7-F1
#
_cell.length_a   1.000
_cell.length_b   1.000
_cell.length_c   1.000
_cell.angle_alpha   90.00
_cell.angle_beta   90.00
_cell.angle_gamma   90.00
#
_symmetry.space_group_name_H-M   'P 1'
#
loop_
_entity.id
_entity.type
_entity.pdbx_description
1 polymer ?
#
loop_
_entity_poly.entity_id
_entity_poly.type
_entity_poly.pdbx_seq_one_letter_code
_entity_poly.pdbx_strand_id
1 'polypeptide(L)' 'MLKKEDFTMDIQHLTPREKDLFIETLAECYRRLTTAKIEAKELTKEGFQLMFRSVYKDFNNIT' A
#
# COMPACT_ATOMS: atom_id res chain seq x y z
N MET A 1 -1.83 -5.87 -15.91
CA MET A 1 -0.54 -6.48 -15.50
C MET A 1 0.40 -5.37 -15.07
N LEU A 2 0.70 -5.28 -13.77
CA LEU A 2 1.64 -4.29 -13.23
C LEU A 2 3.07 -4.73 -13.56
N LYS A 3 3.80 -3.95 -14.36
CA LYS A 3 5.18 -4.23 -14.76
C LYS A 3 6.15 -3.98 -13.60
N LYS A 4 7.24 -4.75 -13.59
CA LYS A 4 8.41 -4.66 -12.69
C LYS A 4 9.18 -3.36 -12.96
N GLU A 5 8.68 -2.23 -12.49
CA GLU A 5 9.47 -1.01 -12.31
C GLU A 5 9.15 -0.51 -10.90
N ASP A 6 10.11 0.17 -10.27
CA ASP A 6 10.04 0.59 -8.88
C ASP A 6 8.67 1.18 -8.54
N PHE A 7 8.16 0.86 -7.35
CA PHE A 7 6.84 1.29 -6.88
C PHE A 7 6.87 2.78 -6.52
N THR A 8 7.21 3.64 -7.46
CA THR A 8 6.91 5.07 -7.43
C THR A 8 5.54 5.24 -8.06
N MET A 9 4.51 5.01 -7.24
CA MET A 9 3.14 5.30 -7.66
C MET A 9 3.02 6.81 -7.81
N ASP A 10 2.83 7.29 -9.04
CA ASP A 10 2.59 8.70 -9.31
C ASP A 10 1.13 9.04 -8.97
N ILE A 11 0.94 9.50 -7.74
CA ILE A 11 -0.37 9.81 -7.15
C ILE A 11 -1.12 10.88 -7.98
N GLN A 12 -0.41 11.73 -8.73
CA GLN A 12 -1.02 12.82 -9.49
C GLN A 12 -1.83 12.31 -10.69
N HIS A 13 -1.46 11.15 -11.25
CA HIS A 13 -2.08 10.56 -12.43
C HIS A 13 -3.13 9.48 -12.12
N LEU A 14 -3.42 9.24 -10.84
CA LEU A 14 -4.45 8.28 -10.44
C LEU A 14 -5.86 8.81 -10.71
N THR A 15 -6.71 7.95 -11.25
CA THR A 15 -8.16 8.18 -11.29
C THR A 15 -8.73 8.29 -9.87
N PRO A 16 -9.93 8.87 -9.67
CA PRO A 16 -10.55 8.94 -8.35
C PRO A 16 -10.66 7.57 -7.66
N ARG A 17 -11.07 6.53 -8.39
CA ARG A 17 -11.15 5.16 -7.86
C ARG A 17 -9.80 4.61 -7.43
N GLU A 18 -8.74 4.87 -8.20
CA GLU A 18 -7.38 4.44 -7.84
C GLU A 18 -6.86 5.19 -6.62
N LYS A 19 -7.24 6.47 -6.43
CA LYS A 19 -6.93 7.24 -5.22
C LYS A 19 -7.64 6.68 -4.00
N ASP A 20 -8.92 6.31 -4.12
CA ASP A 20 -9.69 5.70 -3.03
C ASP A 20 -9.05 4.38 -2.61
N LEU A 21 -8.76 3.51 -3.58
CA LEU A 21 -8.07 2.24 -3.34
C LEU A 21 -6.68 2.43 -2.71
N PHE A 22 -5.95 3.46 -3.12
CA PHE A 22 -4.67 3.81 -2.53
C PHE A 22 -4.80 4.22 -1.06
N ILE A 23 -5.79 5.05 -0.73
CA ILE A 23 -6.08 5.50 0.64
C ILE A 23 -6.51 4.31 1.52
N GLU A 24 -7.39 3.44 1.01
CA GLU A 24 -7.80 2.21 1.71
C GLU A 24 -6.61 1.30 1.99
N THR A 25 -5.72 1.13 1.01
CA THR A 25 -4.48 0.36 1.15
C THR A 25 -3.59 0.94 2.25
N LEU A 26 -3.40 2.27 2.27
CA LEU A 26 -2.63 2.93 3.32
C LEU A 26 -3.25 2.72 4.71
N ALA A 27 -4.57 2.91 4.83
CA ALA A 27 -5.28 2.75 6.09
C ALA A 27 -5.10 1.34 6.67
N GLU A 28 -5.20 0.31 5.82
CA GLU A 28 -5.01 -1.08 6.21
C GLU A 28 -3.54 -1.39 6.56
N CYS A 29 -2.57 -0.81 5.84
CA CYS A 29 -1.16 -0.87 6.23
C CYS A 29 -0.93 -0.32 7.64
N TYR A 30 -1.46 0.86 7.95
CA TYR A 30 -1.34 1.45 9.29
C TYR A 30 -2.01 0.58 10.36
N ARG A 31 -3.20 0.03 10.08
CA ARG A 31 -3.88 -0.89 11.00
C ARG A 31 -3.04 -2.12 11.32
N ARG A 32 -2.39 -2.72 10.31
CA ARG A 32 -1.50 -3.89 10.48
C ARG A 32 -0.28 -3.54 11.34
N LEU A 33 0.34 -2.38 11.10
CA LEU A 33 1.47 -1.90 11.90
C LEU A 33 1.08 -1.67 13.37
N THR A 34 -0.04 -0.98 13.60
CA THR A 34 -0.55 -0.75 14.97
C THR A 34 -0.85 -2.07 15.68
N THR A 35 -1.47 -3.03 15.00
CA THR A 35 -1.75 -4.36 15.56
C THR A 35 -0.46 -5.11 15.92
N ALA A 36 0.56 -5.01 15.07
CA ALA A 36 1.87 -5.59 15.30
C ALA A 36 2.72 -4.82 16.32
N LYS A 37 2.24 -3.67 16.82
CA LYS A 37 2.98 -2.75 17.68
C LYS A 37 4.31 -2.30 17.07
N ILE A 38 4.36 -2.17 15.74
CA ILE A 38 5.52 -1.68 14.99
C ILE A 38 5.33 -0.18 14.79
N GLU A 39 6.27 0.61 15.31
CA GLU A 39 6.32 2.05 15.06
C GLU A 39 6.82 2.34 13.64
N ALA A 40 6.41 3.46 13.06
CA ALA A 40 6.83 3.85 11.72
C ALA A 40 8.37 3.94 11.58
N LYS A 41 9.09 4.30 12.65
CA LYS A 41 10.56 4.37 12.68
C LYS A 41 11.25 3.01 12.57
N GLU A 42 10.53 1.93 12.89
CA GLU A 42 11.03 0.54 12.87
C GLU A 42 10.82 -0.12 11.50
N LEU A 43 10.08 0.56 10.62
CA LEU A 43 9.73 0.03 9.30
C LEU A 43 10.70 0.57 8.24
N THR A 44 11.43 -0.35 7.59
CA THR A 44 12.22 0.02 6.42
C THR A 44 11.31 0.36 5.24
N LYS A 45 11.80 1.18 4.31
CA LYS A 45 11.08 1.52 3.08
C LYS A 45 10.68 0.27 2.31
N GLU A 46 11.58 -0.71 2.22
CA GLU A 46 11.38 -1.98 1.54
C GLU A 46 10.30 -2.81 2.25
N GLY A 47 10.33 -2.85 3.58
CA GLY A 47 9.31 -3.52 4.39
C GLY A 47 7.92 -2.92 4.19
N PHE A 48 7.82 -1.59 4.19
CA PHE A 48 6.56 -0.90 3.89
C PHE A 48 6.07 -1.18 2.47
N GLN A 49 6.96 -1.14 1.46
CA GLN A 49 6.59 -1.43 0.08
C GLN A 49 6.07 -2.86 -0.10
N LEU A 50 6.67 -3.85 0.58
CA LEU A 50 6.19 -5.23 0.55
C LEU A 50 4.79 -5.35 1.18
N MET A 51 4.59 -4.73 2.35
CA MET A 51 3.29 -4.71 3.02
C MET A 51 2.23 -4.03 2.16
N PHE A 52 2.53 -2.86 1.60
CA PHE A 52 1.63 -2.11 0.73
C PHE A 52 1.21 -2.95 -0.47
N ARG A 53 2.18 -3.57 -1.18
CA ARG A 53 1.89 -4.44 -2.33
C ARG A 53 1.01 -5.64 -1.96
N SER A 54 1.17 -6.17 -0.75
CA SER A 54 0.35 -7.28 -0.24
C SER A 54 -1.10 -6.82 -0.06
N VAL A 55 -1.32 -5.75 0.71
CA VAL A 55 -2.64 -5.17 0.96
C VAL A 55 -3.33 -4.72 -0.34
N TYR A 56 -2.59 -4.05 -1.23
CA TYR A 56 -3.12 -3.57 -2.51
C TYR A 56 -3.62 -4.73 -3.38
N LYS A 57 -2.93 -5.88 -3.36
CA LYS A 57 -3.38 -7.10 -4.05
C LYS A 57 -4.61 -7.70 -3.38
N ASP A 58 -4.67 -7.71 -2.04
CA ASP A 58 -5.84 -8.19 -1.31
C ASP A 58 -7.09 -7.42 -1.75
N PHE A 59 -7.04 -6.09 -1.78
CA PHE A 59 -8.19 -5.27 -2.21
C PHE A 59 -8.52 -5.41 -3.71
N ASN A 60 -7.53 -5.46 -4.59
CA ASN A 60 -7.78 -5.66 -6.03
C ASN A 60 -8.33 -7.04 -6.38
N ASN A 61 -8.02 -8.07 -5.59
CA ASN A 61 -8.54 -9.43 -5.84
C ASN A 61 -9.95 -9.64 -5.28
N ILE A 62 -10.45 -8.72 -4.45
CA ILE A 62 -11.81 -8.75 -3.89
C ILE A 62 -12.82 -8.03 -4.81
N THR A 63 -12.35 -7.30 -5.84
CA THR A 63 -13.18 -6.53 -6.78
C THR A 63 -13.18 -7.13 -8.18
#